data_AF-A0AAV8YHF1-F1
#
_entry.id   AF-A0AAV8YHF1-F1
#
_cell.length_a   1.000
_cell.length_b   1.000
_cell.length_c   1.000
_cell.angle_alpha   90.00
_cell.angle_beta   90.00
_cell.angle_gamma   90.00
#
_symmetry.space_group_name_H-M   'P 1'
#
loop_
_entity.id
_entity.type
_entity.pdbx_description
1 polymer ?
#
loop_
_entity_poly.entity_id
_entity_poly.type
_entity_poly.pdbx_seq_one_letter_code
_entity_poly.pdbx_strand_id
1 'polypeptide(L)'
;MRMSGVTKAACDKVHIWDANSTREFLDTVGLKDREEGDLGPIYGFQWRHFGAEYKGIVPIIKTKPGEFIHTLGDSHVYLNHVDALQEQLKRKPRPFPTLTIKRKVENIEDFMADDFELNGYNPYPKINMPMAV
;
A
#
# COMPACT_ATOMS: atom_id res chain seq x y z
N MET A 1 -6.50 -17.42 5.92
CA MET A 1 -5.13 -17.08 5.49
C MET A 1 -4.21 -17.23 6.70
N ARG A 2 -3.35 -18.26 6.76
CA ARG A 2 -2.36 -18.40 7.85
C ARG A 2 -1.16 -17.54 7.49
N MET A 3 -1.09 -16.34 8.03
CA MET A 3 0.10 -15.50 7.95
C MET A 3 1.16 -16.07 8.90
N SER A 4 2.39 -16.22 8.44
CA SER A 4 3.53 -16.62 9.27
C SER A 4 3.76 -15.59 10.40
N GLY A 5 4.34 -16.00 11.52
CA GLY A 5 4.50 -15.12 12.70
C GLY A 5 5.25 -13.79 12.43
N VAL A 6 6.10 -13.75 11.40
CA VAL A 6 6.84 -12.55 10.98
C VAL A 6 5.94 -11.55 10.22
N THR A 7 5.00 -12.03 9.41
CA THR A 7 4.12 -11.15 8.62
C THR A 7 3.02 -10.52 9.48
N LYS A 8 2.55 -11.21 10.52
CA LYS A 8 1.59 -10.65 11.49
C LYS A 8 2.17 -9.46 12.27
N ALA A 9 3.40 -9.57 12.77
CA ALA A 9 4.06 -8.49 13.52
C ALA A 9 4.39 -7.25 12.66
N ALA A 10 4.51 -7.42 11.33
CA ALA A 10 4.66 -6.31 10.40
C ALA A 10 3.31 -5.60 10.15
N CYS A 11 2.20 -6.35 10.07
CA CYS A 11 0.86 -5.78 9.94
C CYS A 11 0.48 -4.92 11.16
N ASP A 12 0.86 -5.32 12.37
CA ASP A 12 0.54 -4.58 13.61
C ASP A 12 1.18 -3.17 13.70
N LYS A 13 2.14 -2.85 12.81
CA LYS A 13 2.83 -1.55 12.75
C LYS A 13 2.41 -0.68 11.56
N VAL A 14 1.45 -1.14 10.76
CA VAL A 14 0.99 -0.45 9.55
C VAL A 14 -0.40 0.13 9.81
N HIS A 15 -0.47 1.45 9.94
CA HIS A 15 -1.66 2.17 10.42
C HIS A 15 -2.40 2.97 9.32
N ILE A 16 -2.12 2.69 8.05
CA ILE A 16 -2.63 3.52 6.93
C ILE A 16 -4.14 3.36 6.70
N TRP A 17 -4.75 2.30 7.23
CA TRP A 17 -6.17 2.00 7.07
C TRP A 17 -6.99 2.27 8.34
N ASP A 18 -6.33 2.53 9.46
CA ASP A 18 -6.97 2.59 10.78
C ASP A 18 -8.11 3.60 10.80
N ALA A 19 -7.85 4.82 10.32
CA ALA A 19 -8.84 5.90 10.32
C ALA A 19 -10.09 5.58 9.48
N ASN A 20 -9.93 4.88 8.35
CA ASN A 20 -11.03 4.48 7.47
C ASN A 20 -11.75 3.21 7.92
N SER A 21 -11.32 2.61 9.04
CA SER A 21 -11.86 1.37 9.57
C SER A 21 -12.53 1.50 10.94
N THR A 22 -12.49 2.70 11.54
CA THR A 22 -13.08 2.97 12.85
C THR A 22 -14.61 2.84 12.81
N ARG A 23 -15.22 2.49 13.95
CA ARG A 23 -16.68 2.45 14.09
C ARG A 23 -17.33 3.79 13.71
N GLU A 24 -16.73 4.88 14.17
CA GLU A 24 -17.19 6.25 13.89
C GLU A 24 -17.22 6.52 12.38
N PHE A 25 -16.12 6.23 11.67
CA PHE A 25 -16.05 6.43 10.22
C PHE A 25 -17.05 5.54 9.47
N LEU A 26 -17.14 4.26 9.81
CA LEU A 26 -18.06 3.33 9.15
C LEU A 26 -19.53 3.76 9.32
N ASP A 27 -19.88 4.36 10.46
CA ASP A 27 -21.22 4.89 10.70
C ASP A 27 -21.53 6.13 9.85
N THR A 28 -20.55 7.02 9.63
CA THR A 28 -20.75 8.23 8.80
C THR A 28 -21.03 7.88 7.34
N VAL A 29 -20.43 6.81 6.83
CA VAL A 29 -20.61 6.33 5.45
C VAL A 29 -21.76 5.32 5.31
N GLY A 30 -22.53 5.07 6.38
CA GLY A 30 -23.74 4.24 6.36
C GLY A 30 -23.50 2.73 6.47
N LEU A 31 -22.30 2.28 6.79
CA LEU A 31 -21.91 0.86 6.92
C LEU A 31 -22.08 0.37 8.36
N LYS A 32 -23.29 0.52 8.91
CA LYS A 32 -23.60 0.27 10.33
C LYS A 32 -23.60 -1.20 10.72
N ASP A 33 -23.77 -2.09 9.75
CA ASP A 33 -23.83 -3.54 9.90
C ASP A 33 -22.45 -4.22 9.87
N ARG A 34 -21.40 -3.49 9.47
CA ARG A 34 -20.02 -3.99 9.45
C ARG A 34 -19.39 -3.97 10.83
N GLU A 35 -18.42 -4.83 11.08
CA GLU A 35 -17.59 -4.76 12.29
C GLU A 35 -16.50 -3.68 12.15
N GLU A 36 -16.02 -3.13 13.26
CA GLU A 36 -14.85 -2.24 13.24
C GLU A 36 -13.64 -2.99 12.69
N GLY A 37 -12.87 -2.36 11.80
CA GLY A 37 -11.81 -3.03 11.04
C GLY A 37 -12.24 -3.69 9.73
N ASP A 38 -13.55 -3.92 9.50
CA ASP A 38 -14.04 -4.47 8.23
C ASP A 38 -14.25 -3.38 7.17
N LEU A 39 -13.24 -3.23 6.31
CA LEU A 39 -13.25 -2.32 5.17
C LEU A 39 -14.09 -2.83 3.99
N GLY A 40 -14.58 -4.07 4.06
CA GLY A 40 -15.33 -4.71 2.98
C GLY A 40 -14.48 -5.12 1.77
N PRO A 41 -15.12 -5.27 0.59
CA PRO A 41 -14.50 -5.88 -0.57
C PRO A 41 -13.64 -4.89 -1.37
N ILE A 42 -12.60 -4.34 -0.72
CA ILE A 42 -11.62 -3.42 -1.29
C ILE A 42 -10.60 -4.17 -2.17
N TYR A 43 -9.42 -3.58 -2.43
CA TYR A 43 -8.45 -4.05 -3.43
C TYR A 43 -8.14 -5.54 -3.39
N GLY A 44 -7.74 -6.08 -2.23
CA GLY A 44 -7.34 -7.48 -2.10
C GLY A 44 -8.46 -8.46 -2.44
N PHE A 45 -9.71 -8.12 -2.09
CA PHE A 45 -10.86 -8.96 -2.43
C PHE A 45 -11.13 -8.91 -3.94
N GLN A 46 -11.21 -7.71 -4.54
CA GLN A 46 -11.48 -7.58 -5.98
C GLN A 46 -10.38 -8.21 -6.84
N TRP A 47 -9.10 -8.00 -6.51
CA TRP A 47 -7.99 -8.57 -7.28
C TRP A 47 -8.01 -10.10 -7.35
N ARG A 48 -8.61 -10.76 -6.36
CA ARG A 48 -8.60 -12.21 -6.23
C ARG A 48 -9.95 -12.84 -6.53
N HIS A 49 -11.04 -12.08 -6.40
CA HIS A 49 -12.43 -12.57 -6.47
C HIS A 49 -13.33 -11.65 -7.31
N PHE A 50 -12.77 -10.99 -8.33
CA PHE A 50 -13.54 -10.14 -9.23
C PHE A 50 -14.76 -10.90 -9.80
N GLY A 51 -15.95 -10.55 -9.33
CA GLY A 51 -17.23 -11.13 -9.79
C GLY A 51 -17.50 -12.60 -9.42
N ALA A 52 -16.73 -13.23 -8.51
CA ALA A 52 -16.83 -14.67 -8.23
C ALA A 52 -17.15 -15.01 -6.76
N GLU A 53 -17.69 -16.22 -6.56
CA GLU A 53 -17.67 -16.93 -5.27
C GLU A 53 -16.29 -17.63 -5.09
N TYR A 54 -15.66 -17.46 -3.92
CA TYR A 54 -14.22 -17.71 -3.66
C TYR A 54 -13.75 -19.16 -3.88
N LYS A 55 -12.83 -19.42 -4.84
CA LYS A 55 -12.26 -20.78 -5.10
C LYS A 55 -10.77 -20.86 -5.56
N GLY A 56 -9.84 -20.10 -4.96
CA GLY A 56 -8.39 -20.40 -5.01
C GLY A 56 -7.48 -19.51 -5.88
N ILE A 57 -6.19 -19.89 -6.01
CA ILE A 57 -5.03 -19.05 -6.38
C ILE A 57 -4.46 -19.40 -7.79
N VAL A 58 -3.80 -18.44 -8.46
CA VAL A 58 -3.15 -18.53 -9.78
C VAL A 58 -1.63 -18.18 -9.73
N PRO A 59 -0.78 -18.71 -10.64
CA PRO A 59 0.70 -18.66 -10.54
C PRO A 59 1.39 -17.40 -11.11
N ILE A 60 2.68 -17.20 -10.77
CA ILE A 60 3.52 -16.05 -11.18
C ILE A 60 4.07 -16.17 -12.62
N ILE A 61 4.14 -15.04 -13.33
CA ILE A 61 4.85 -14.85 -14.61
C ILE A 61 6.31 -14.39 -14.38
N LYS A 62 7.29 -15.02 -15.04
CA LYS A 62 8.75 -14.76 -14.88
C LYS A 62 9.30 -13.83 -15.98
N THR A 63 9.11 -12.51 -15.85
CA THR A 63 9.61 -11.48 -16.80
C THR A 63 10.52 -10.45 -16.13
N LYS A 64 11.31 -9.71 -16.93
CA LYS A 64 12.10 -8.57 -16.44
C LYS A 64 11.20 -7.32 -16.31
N PRO A 65 11.45 -6.42 -15.34
CA PRO A 65 10.73 -5.15 -15.25
C PRO A 65 10.88 -4.33 -16.54
N GLY A 66 9.77 -3.76 -17.02
CA GLY A 66 9.72 -2.81 -18.12
C GLY A 66 9.45 -1.40 -17.61
N GLU A 67 8.60 -0.67 -18.32
CA GLU A 67 8.16 0.68 -17.92
C GLU A 67 6.92 0.61 -17.02
N PHE A 68 6.86 1.47 -16.01
CA PHE A 68 5.65 1.69 -15.21
C PHE A 68 4.99 2.99 -15.66
N ILE A 69 3.82 2.88 -16.29
CA ILE A 69 3.03 4.01 -16.77
C ILE A 69 1.88 4.25 -15.79
N HIS A 70 1.87 5.42 -15.14
CA HIS A 70 0.83 5.80 -14.18
C HIS A 70 -0.05 6.90 -14.76
N THR A 71 -1.32 6.56 -15.02
CA THR A 71 -2.33 7.52 -15.50
C THR A 71 -3.21 7.96 -14.33
N LEU A 72 -3.36 9.27 -14.16
CA LEU A 72 -4.19 9.88 -13.11
C LEU A 72 -5.48 10.44 -13.71
N GLY A 73 -6.60 10.24 -13.01
CA GLY A 73 -7.89 10.87 -13.32
C GLY A 73 -8.00 12.21 -12.60
N ASP A 74 -8.66 12.23 -11.44
CA ASP A 74 -8.66 13.37 -10.54
C ASP A 74 -7.30 13.46 -9.82
N SER A 75 -6.55 14.52 -10.11
CA SER A 75 -5.26 14.82 -9.49
C SER A 75 -5.38 16.14 -8.73
N HIS A 76 -5.34 16.07 -7.41
CA HIS A 76 -5.57 17.20 -6.52
C HIS A 76 -4.56 17.27 -5.37
N VAL A 77 -4.51 18.44 -4.73
CA VAL A 77 -3.68 18.73 -3.55
C VAL A 77 -4.59 19.19 -2.42
N TYR A 78 -4.50 18.54 -1.26
CA TYR A 78 -5.22 19.00 -0.06
C TYR A 78 -4.63 20.31 0.46
N LEU A 79 -5.51 21.20 0.93
CA LEU A 79 -5.10 22.53 1.42
C LEU A 79 -4.09 22.45 2.57
N ASN A 80 -4.24 21.49 3.48
CA ASN A 80 -3.32 21.25 4.59
C ASN A 80 -1.96 20.65 4.16
N HIS A 81 -1.75 20.36 2.87
CA HIS A 81 -0.48 19.86 2.33
C HIS A 81 0.28 20.91 1.52
N VAL A 82 -0.30 22.08 1.24
CA VAL A 82 0.31 23.09 0.35
C VAL A 82 1.68 23.52 0.84
N ASP A 83 1.83 23.93 2.10
CA ASP A 83 3.10 24.41 2.65
C ASP A 83 4.17 23.31 2.66
N ALA A 84 3.78 22.09 3.01
CA ALA A 84 4.65 20.91 3.01
C ALA A 84 5.18 20.59 1.61
N LEU A 85 4.31 20.66 0.60
CA LEU A 85 4.68 20.43 -0.79
C LEU A 85 5.53 21.57 -1.36
N GLN A 86 5.26 22.81 -1.00
CA GLN A 86 6.12 23.94 -1.37
C GLN A 86 7.54 23.77 -0.83
N GLU A 87 7.70 23.25 0.39
CA GLU A 87 9.02 22.91 0.92
C GLU A 87 9.66 21.74 0.16
N GLN A 88 8.88 20.71 -0.19
CA GLN A 88 9.37 19.60 -1.00
C GLN A 88 9.88 20.04 -2.38
N LEU A 89 9.20 20.99 -3.02
CA LEU A 89 9.56 21.53 -4.35
C LEU A 89 10.90 22.27 -4.36
N LYS A 90 11.37 22.78 -3.21
CA LYS A 90 12.70 23.42 -3.09
C LYS A 90 13.85 22.39 -3.12
N ARG A 91 13.57 21.10 -2.95
CA ARG A 91 14.57 20.05 -2.85
C ARG A 91 15.01 19.58 -4.24
N LYS A 92 16.31 19.65 -4.51
CA LYS A 92 16.88 19.10 -5.76
C LYS A 92 16.77 17.56 -5.73
N PRO A 93 16.15 16.92 -6.74
CA PRO A 93 16.09 15.46 -6.83
C PRO A 93 17.48 14.82 -6.75
N ARG A 94 17.55 13.68 -6.05
CA ARG A 94 18.73 12.83 -5.96
C ARG A 94 18.53 11.60 -6.86
N PRO A 95 19.60 10.87 -7.22
CA PRO A 95 19.46 9.62 -7.97
C PRO A 95 18.47 8.67 -7.31
N PHE A 96 17.66 7.99 -8.13
CA PHE A 96 16.73 6.98 -7.62
C PHE A 96 17.50 5.80 -7.01
N PRO A 97 16.94 5.16 -5.96
CA PRO A 97 17.46 3.90 -5.45
C PRO A 97 17.21 2.76 -6.44
N THR A 98 17.77 1.59 -6.13
CA THR A 98 17.40 0.34 -6.79
C THR A 98 16.74 -0.60 -5.79
N LEU A 99 15.68 -1.29 -6.23
CA LEU A 99 15.01 -2.33 -5.44
C LEU A 99 15.45 -3.69 -5.96
N THR A 100 16.03 -4.51 -5.09
CA THR A 100 16.48 -5.86 -5.40
C THR A 100 15.57 -6.88 -4.72
N ILE A 101 15.08 -7.84 -5.49
CA ILE A 101 14.36 -9.01 -4.95
C ILE A 101 15.39 -10.11 -4.76
N LYS A 102 15.75 -10.39 -3.50
CA LYS A 102 16.85 -11.29 -3.13
C LYS A 102 16.51 -12.76 -3.35
N ARG A 103 15.24 -13.13 -3.17
CA ARG A 103 14.77 -14.51 -3.25
C ARG A 103 13.85 -14.72 -4.44
N LYS A 104 14.10 -15.80 -5.18
CA LYS A 104 13.18 -16.30 -6.18
C LYS A 104 12.09 -17.11 -5.49
N VAL A 105 10.83 -16.76 -5.73
CA VAL A 105 9.65 -17.48 -5.23
C VAL A 105 8.83 -18.04 -6.38
N GLU A 106 8.05 -19.09 -6.12
CA GLU A 106 7.21 -19.72 -7.13
C GLU A 106 5.75 -19.27 -7.03
N ASN A 107 5.25 -18.88 -5.83
CA ASN A 107 3.94 -18.25 -5.64
C ASN A 107 4.09 -16.79 -5.15
N ILE A 108 3.17 -15.92 -5.60
CA ILE A 108 3.21 -14.48 -5.28
C ILE A 108 2.92 -14.22 -3.80
N GLU A 109 2.20 -15.14 -3.16
CA GLU A 109 1.87 -15.10 -1.75
C GLU A 109 3.06 -15.47 -0.84
N ASP A 110 4.14 -16.03 -1.40
CA ASP A 110 5.30 -16.49 -0.63
C ASP A 110 6.29 -15.36 -0.31
N PHE A 111 6.09 -14.15 -0.86
CA PHE A 111 6.96 -13.01 -0.59
C PHE A 111 6.85 -12.54 0.88
N MET A 112 8.00 -12.21 1.46
CA MET A 112 8.15 -11.62 2.78
C MET A 112 8.88 -10.28 2.67
N ALA A 113 8.72 -9.41 3.68
CA ALA A 113 9.40 -8.11 3.70
C ALA A 113 10.92 -8.25 3.52
N ASP A 114 11.52 -9.27 4.13
CA ASP A 114 12.95 -9.54 4.05
C ASP A 114 13.45 -9.97 2.67
N ASP A 115 12.57 -10.27 1.71
CA ASP A 115 12.96 -10.59 0.33
C ASP A 115 13.32 -9.35 -0.49
N PHE A 116 12.95 -8.17 -0.01
CA PHE A 116 13.18 -6.90 -0.69
C PHE A 116 14.34 -6.14 -0.05
N GLU A 117 15.27 -5.68 -0.88
CA GLU A 117 16.41 -4.88 -0.45
C GLU A 117 16.44 -3.57 -1.23
N LEU A 118 16.46 -2.46 -0.51
CA LEU A 118 16.49 -1.13 -1.09
C LEU A 118 17.91 -0.56 -1.03
N ASN A 119 18.55 -0.44 -2.18
CA ASN A 119 19.94 -0.05 -2.33
C ASN A 119 20.06 1.42 -2.78
N GLY A 120 20.97 2.17 -2.16
CA GLY A 120 21.26 3.55 -2.55
C GLY A 120 20.17 4.57 -2.21
N TYR A 121 19.26 4.24 -1.27
CA TYR A 121 18.20 5.17 -0.85
C TYR A 121 18.75 6.26 0.07
N ASN A 122 18.93 7.46 -0.50
CA ASN A 122 19.41 8.64 0.20
C ASN A 122 18.40 9.79 0.13
N PRO A 123 17.24 9.69 0.81
CA PRO A 123 16.20 10.71 0.77
C PRO A 123 16.57 11.95 1.58
N TYR A 124 15.82 13.04 1.35
CA TYR A 124 15.78 14.15 2.31
C TYR A 124 14.97 13.74 3.56
N PRO A 125 15.05 14.51 4.67
CA PRO A 125 14.25 14.25 5.86
C PRO A 125 12.74 14.18 5.55
N LYS A 126 12.04 13.31 6.30
CA LYS A 126 10.60 13.14 6.23
C LYS A 126 9.88 14.48 6.37
N ILE A 127 8.91 14.73 5.50
CA ILE A 127 7.92 15.81 5.66
C ILE A 127 6.64 15.15 6.17
N ASN A 128 6.07 15.69 7.25
CA ASN A 128 4.83 15.16 7.79
C ASN A 128 3.64 15.77 7.04
N MET A 129 2.76 14.94 6.50
CA MET A 129 1.53 15.34 5.83
C MET A 129 0.38 14.53 6.43
N PRO A 130 -0.48 15.14 7.26
CA PRO A 130 -1.58 14.42 7.92
C PRO A 130 -2.63 13.99 6.90
N MET A 131 -3.18 12.79 7.05
CA MET A 131 -4.27 12.30 6.20
C MET A 131 -5.51 13.18 6.38
N ALA A 132 -6.21 13.47 5.29
CA ALA A 132 -7.57 14.01 5.33
C ALA A 132 -8.54 12.82 5.38
N VAL A 133 -9.37 12.76 6.41
CA VAL A 133 -10.38 11.72 6.64
C VAL A 133 -11.75 12.34 6.52
#